data_AF-A0A1M6T7V4-F1
#
_entry.id   AF-A0A1M6T7V4-F1
#
_cell.length_a   1.000
_cell.length_b   1.000
_cell.length_c   1.000
_cell.angle_alpha   90.00
_cell.angle_beta   90.00
_cell.angle_gamma   90.00
#
_symmetry.space_group_name_H-M   'P 1'
#
loop_
_entity.id
_entity.type
_entity.pdbx_description
1 polymer ?
#
loop_
_entity_poly.entity_id
_entity_poly.type
_entity_poly.pdbx_seq_one_letter_code
_entity_poly.pdbx_strand_id
1 'polypeptide(L)'
;MYIYPENLKGKSTMFLWTLRDMLIIIIGAVLSAVFAAALDWIVPGVMVGVFAFLTLRIDNELNISDYIRFAFRFFVTTQQIFYWRFADDKNENWKEEIYQRRNRRQKY
;
A
#
# COMPACT_ATOMS: atom_id res chain seq x y z
N MET A 1 -5.80 25.96 -28.67
CA MET A 1 -5.70 24.70 -27.89
C MET A 1 -4.38 24.77 -27.13
N TYR A 2 -4.43 25.02 -25.82
CA TYR A 2 -3.24 25.18 -24.98
C TYR A 2 -2.92 23.80 -24.38
N ILE A 3 -1.84 23.17 -24.85
CA ILE A 3 -1.23 22.01 -24.18
C ILE A 3 -0.57 22.57 -22.93
N TYR A 4 -1.24 22.45 -21.79
CA TYR A 4 -0.61 22.68 -20.50
C TYR A 4 0.11 21.38 -20.11
N PRO A 5 1.40 21.41 -19.74
CA PRO A 5 2.06 20.20 -19.30
C PRO A 5 1.51 19.83 -17.91
N GLU A 6 0.63 18.83 -17.87
CA GLU A 6 0.08 18.23 -16.63
C GLU A 6 1.17 17.66 -15.70
N ASN A 7 2.40 17.59 -16.21
CA ASN A 7 3.63 17.13 -15.60
C ASN A 7 4.32 18.17 -14.68
N LEU A 8 3.85 19.42 -14.62
CA LEU A 8 4.37 20.43 -13.67
C LEU A 8 4.06 20.12 -12.19
N LYS A 9 3.21 19.13 -11.91
CA LYS A 9 2.97 18.58 -10.57
C LYS A 9 3.72 17.28 -10.31
N GLY A 10 4.73 16.95 -11.11
CA GLY A 10 5.62 15.83 -10.83
C GLY A 10 6.26 16.02 -9.47
N LYS A 11 5.71 15.36 -8.44
CA LYS A 11 6.29 15.33 -7.09
C LYS A 11 7.77 15.01 -7.24
N SER A 12 8.61 15.97 -6.88
CA SER A 12 10.05 15.87 -7.05
C SER A 12 10.58 14.68 -6.23
N THR A 13 10.74 13.57 -6.93
CA THR A 13 11.25 12.29 -6.48
C THR A 13 12.52 12.09 -7.28
N MET A 14 13.67 12.16 -6.60
CA MET A 14 14.97 12.27 -7.28
C MET A 14 15.52 10.90 -7.70
N PHE A 15 15.05 9.80 -7.07
CA PHE A 15 15.38 8.43 -7.46
C PHE A 15 14.35 7.44 -6.87
N LEU A 16 14.47 7.12 -5.58
CA LEU A 16 13.58 6.26 -4.80
C LEU A 16 13.09 6.95 -3.50
N TRP A 17 13.59 8.17 -3.23
CA TRP A 17 13.23 8.97 -2.07
C TRP A 17 12.70 10.34 -2.49
N THR A 18 11.85 10.89 -1.63
CA THR A 18 11.51 12.31 -1.67
C THR A 18 12.73 13.13 -1.24
N LEU A 19 12.91 14.33 -1.80
CA LEU A 19 14.03 15.23 -1.44
C LEU A 19 14.18 15.43 0.08
N ARG A 20 13.06 15.55 0.77
CA ARG A 20 13.02 15.71 2.23
C ARG A 20 13.58 14.50 2.98
N ASP A 21 13.28 13.29 2.51
CA ASP A 21 13.68 12.06 3.17
C ASP A 21 15.17 11.80 2.99
N MET A 22 15.70 12.10 1.79
CA MET A 22 17.15 12.10 1.53
C MET A 22 17.91 13.03 2.47
N LEU A 23 17.40 14.26 2.69
CA LEU A 23 18.05 15.22 3.58
C LEU A 23 18.12 14.69 5.02
N ILE A 24 17.07 14.03 5.50
CA ILE A 24 17.05 13.42 6.84
C ILE A 24 18.04 12.25 6.93
N ILE A 25 18.09 11.39 5.90
CA ILE A 25 19.03 10.26 5.85
C ILE A 25 20.48 10.75 5.85
N ILE A 26 20.80 11.79 5.07
CA ILE A 26 22.15 12.36 5.01
C ILE A 26 22.57 12.95 6.37
N ILE A 27 21.72 13.77 6.98
CA ILE A 27 22.00 14.37 8.29
C ILE A 27 22.16 13.28 9.36
N GLY A 28 21.26 12.29 9.36
CA GLY A 28 21.31 11.16 10.27
C GLY A 28 22.57 10.32 10.09
N ALA A 29 22.99 10.06 8.86
CA ALA A 29 24.19 9.29 8.56
C ALA A 29 25.46 10.01 9.02
N VAL A 30 25.55 11.33 8.79
CA VAL A 30 26.67 12.15 9.28
C VAL A 30 26.73 12.14 10.80
N LEU A 31 25.59 12.39 11.47
CA LEU A 31 25.51 12.33 12.93
C LEU A 31 25.93 10.96 13.46
N SER A 32 25.39 9.88 12.87
CA SER A 32 25.76 8.52 13.25
C SER A 32 27.26 8.25 13.08
N ALA A 33 27.89 8.74 12.02
CA ALA A 33 29.32 8.56 11.81
C ALA A 33 30.13 9.25 12.91
N VAL A 34 29.69 10.42 13.37
CA VAL A 34 30.30 11.13 14.50
C VAL A 34 30.16 10.33 15.81
N PHE A 35 28.98 9.79 16.09
CA PHE A 35 28.76 8.95 17.27
C PHE A 35 29.59 7.66 17.23
N ALA A 36 29.70 7.02 16.07
CA ALA A 36 30.54 5.84 15.90
C ALA A 36 32.03 6.17 16.09
N ALA A 37 32.50 7.29 15.54
CA ALA A 37 33.90 7.69 15.65
C ALA A 37 34.30 8.16 17.05
N ALA A 38 33.40 8.83 17.78
CA ALA A 38 33.71 9.41 19.09
C ALA A 38 33.38 8.50 20.28
N LEU A 39 32.33 7.68 20.18
CA LEU A 39 31.79 6.90 21.31
C LEU A 39 31.76 5.38 21.05
N ASP A 40 32.27 4.92 19.90
CA ASP A 40 32.20 3.52 19.42
C ASP A 40 30.76 2.95 19.45
N TRP A 41 29.79 3.85 19.33
CA TRP A 41 28.39 3.55 19.57
C TRP A 41 27.66 3.45 18.22
N ILE A 42 27.45 2.22 17.75
CA ILE A 42 26.97 1.90 16.40
C ILE A 42 25.43 1.97 16.26
N VAL A 43 24.70 1.99 17.37
CA VAL A 43 23.20 1.96 17.39
C VAL A 43 22.53 3.05 16.52
N PRO A 44 22.99 4.33 16.49
CA PRO A 44 22.46 5.38 15.63
C PRO A 44 22.56 5.03 14.16
N GLY A 45 23.59 4.28 13.75
CA GLY A 45 23.80 3.90 12.35
C GLY A 45 22.81 2.86 11.91
N VAL A 46 22.51 1.89 12.78
CA VAL A 46 21.46 0.90 12.56
C VAL A 46 20.09 1.59 12.45
N MET A 47 19.81 2.55 13.33
CA MET A 47 18.55 3.32 13.28
C MET A 47 18.40 4.11 11.98
N VAL A 48 19.47 4.76 11.51
CA VAL A 48 19.46 5.49 10.23
C VAL A 48 19.32 4.54 9.06
N GLY A 49 19.98 3.38 9.09
CA GLY A 49 19.86 2.34 8.05
C GLY A 49 18.43 1.78 7.95
N VAL A 50 17.81 1.46 9.10
CA VAL A 50 16.41 1.03 9.16
C VAL A 50 15.50 2.13 8.64
N PHE A 51 15.72 3.38 9.03
CA PHE A 51 14.92 4.52 8.55
C PHE A 51 15.06 4.73 7.03
N ALA A 52 16.28 4.65 6.50
CA ALA A 52 16.54 4.76 5.07
C ALA A 52 15.80 3.68 4.29
N PHE A 53 15.87 2.43 4.77
CA PHE A 53 15.14 1.31 4.19
C PHE A 53 13.61 1.50 4.26
N LEU A 54 13.08 1.93 5.41
CA LEU A 54 11.65 2.14 5.63
C LEU A 54 11.06 3.26 4.75
N THR A 55 11.90 4.22 4.37
CA THR A 55 11.47 5.39 3.61
C THR A 55 11.67 5.20 2.10
N LEU A 56 12.29 4.08 1.70
CA LEU A 56 12.50 3.73 0.30
C LEU A 56 11.13 3.56 -0.38
N ARG A 57 10.87 4.31 -1.45
CA ARG A 57 9.63 4.20 -2.24
C ARG A 57 9.86 3.19 -3.34
N ILE A 58 9.03 2.15 -3.38
CA ILE A 58 8.91 1.25 -4.53
C ILE A 58 7.76 1.82 -5.37
N ASP A 59 8.04 2.10 -6.65
CA ASP A 59 7.06 2.51 -7.67
C ASP A 59 6.37 3.87 -7.50
N ASN A 60 7.02 4.84 -6.84
CA ASN A 60 6.61 6.26 -6.80
C ASN A 60 5.23 6.60 -6.19
N GLU A 61 4.39 5.62 -5.85
CA GLU A 61 3.02 5.86 -5.35
C GLU A 61 2.88 5.64 -3.84
N LEU A 62 3.62 4.71 -3.25
CA LEU A 62 3.47 4.33 -1.83
C LEU A 62 4.83 4.29 -1.10
N ASN A 63 4.89 4.98 0.04
CA ASN A 63 6.03 4.91 0.94
C ASN A 63 5.90 3.65 1.81
N ILE A 64 6.95 2.84 1.96
CA ILE A 64 6.92 1.60 2.79
C ILE A 64 6.49 1.92 4.22
N SER A 65 6.90 3.07 4.76
CA SER A 65 6.46 3.56 6.07
C SER A 65 4.94 3.77 6.17
N ASP A 66 4.28 4.22 5.09
CA ASP A 66 2.83 4.36 5.03
C ASP A 66 2.15 2.99 4.97
N TYR A 67 2.73 2.03 4.26
CA TYR A 67 2.25 0.64 4.23
C TYR A 67 2.31 -0.01 5.61
N ILE A 68 3.42 0.16 6.33
CA ILE A 68 3.59 -0.39 7.68
C ILE A 68 2.62 0.28 8.66
N ARG A 69 2.38 1.59 8.56
CA ARG A 69 1.35 2.28 9.36
C ARG A 69 -0.05 1.77 9.05
N PHE A 70 -0.36 1.56 7.78
CA PHE A 70 -1.63 1.01 7.36
C PHE A 70 -1.81 -0.41 7.89
N ALA A 71 -0.78 -1.26 7.73
CA ALA A 71 -0.77 -2.62 8.25
C ALA A 71 -0.94 -2.63 9.78
N PHE A 72 -0.19 -1.81 10.51
CA PHE A 72 -0.30 -1.72 11.96
C PHE A 72 -1.70 -1.26 12.39
N ARG A 73 -2.25 -0.23 11.76
CA ARG A 73 -3.62 0.24 12.02
C ARG A 73 -4.65 -0.85 11.71
N PHE A 74 -4.45 -1.61 10.65
CA PHE A 74 -5.33 -2.70 10.27
C PHE A 74 -5.25 -3.86 11.28
N PHE A 75 -4.05 -4.34 11.63
CA PHE A 75 -3.85 -5.45 12.55
C PHE A 75 -4.24 -5.13 14.00
N VAL A 76 -3.98 -3.90 14.45
CA VAL A 76 -4.16 -3.51 15.85
C VAL A 76 -5.50 -2.85 16.10
N THR A 77 -6.02 -2.07 15.14
CA THR A 77 -7.21 -1.22 15.36
C THR A 77 -8.47 -1.79 14.73
N THR A 78 -8.38 -2.63 13.70
CA THR A 78 -9.57 -3.11 12.96
C THR A 78 -9.74 -4.61 13.09
N GLN A 79 -10.75 -5.02 13.86
CA GLN A 79 -11.23 -6.40 13.88
C GLN A 79 -12.02 -6.65 12.59
N GLN A 80 -11.48 -7.45 11.66
CA GLN A 80 -12.19 -7.77 10.41
C GLN A 80 -13.37 -8.72 10.69
N ILE A 81 -14.59 -8.17 10.67
CA ILE A 81 -15.82 -8.96 10.78
C ILE A 81 -16.26 -9.33 9.36
N PHE A 82 -16.03 -10.58 8.96
CA PHE A 82 -16.53 -11.10 7.70
C PHE A 82 -17.97 -11.59 7.86
N TYR A 83 -18.92 -10.84 7.31
CA TYR A 83 -20.30 -11.29 7.17
C TYR A 83 -20.44 -12.07 5.86
N TRP A 84 -20.57 -13.39 5.97
CA TRP A 84 -20.94 -14.24 4.85
C TRP A 84 -22.40 -13.95 4.50
N ARG A 85 -22.61 -13.20 3.41
CA ARG A 85 -23.94 -13.09 2.81
C ARG A 85 -24.17 -14.38 2.04
N PHE A 86 -24.84 -15.35 2.67
CA PHE A 86 -25.51 -16.39 1.91
C PHE A 86 -26.39 -15.66 0.91
N ALA A 87 -26.12 -15.85 -0.38
CA ALA A 87 -26.97 -15.31 -1.43
C ALA A 87 -28.35 -15.94 -1.21
N ASP A 88 -29.23 -15.19 -0.57
CA ASP A 88 -30.65 -15.49 -0.53
C ASP A 88 -31.15 -15.27 -1.96
N ASP A 89 -31.06 -16.34 -2.75
CA ASP A 89 -31.65 -16.46 -4.06
C ASP A 89 -33.17 -16.38 -3.93
N LYS A 90 -33.66 -15.16 -3.78
CA LYS A 90 -35.08 -14.82 -3.87
C LYS A 90 -35.54 -14.64 -5.32
N ASN A 91 -34.80 -15.17 -6.29
CA ASN A 91 -35.25 -15.19 -7.69
C ASN A 91 -35.78 -16.58 -8.04
N GLU A 92 -36.94 -16.93 -7.49
CA GLU A 92 -37.67 -18.17 -7.82
C GLU A 92 -38.03 -18.32 -9.31
N ASN A 93 -37.77 -17.31 -10.12
CA ASN A 93 -37.97 -17.33 -11.58
C ASN A 93 -37.12 -18.40 -12.28
N TRP A 94 -35.98 -18.81 -11.70
CA TRP A 94 -35.18 -19.91 -12.24
C TRP A 94 -35.90 -21.26 -12.19
N LYS A 95 -36.81 -21.47 -11.22
CA LYS A 95 -37.61 -22.70 -11.14
C LYS A 95 -38.62 -22.75 -12.28
N GLU A 96 -39.31 -21.64 -12.55
CA GLU A 96 -40.23 -21.46 -13.68
C GLU A 96 -39.53 -21.73 -15.03
N GLU A 97 -38.33 -21.18 -15.25
CA GLU A 97 -37.55 -21.47 -16.45
C GLU A 97 -37.21 -22.97 -16.62
N ILE A 98 -36.87 -23.66 -15.53
CA ILE A 98 -36.54 -25.08 -15.55
C ILE A 98 -37.78 -25.93 -15.89
N TYR A 99 -38.97 -25.58 -15.38
CA TYR A 99 -40.21 -26.25 -15.76
C TYR A 99 -40.53 -26.05 -17.25
N GLN A 100 -40.40 -24.82 -17.74
CA GLN A 100 -40.66 -24.50 -19.16
C GLN A 100 -39.65 -25.17 -20.11
N ARG A 101 -38.38 -25.25 -19.72
CA ARG A 101 -37.34 -25.98 -20.48
C ARG A 101 -37.61 -27.48 -20.51
N ARG A 102 -38.12 -28.07 -19.43
CA ARG A 102 -38.46 -29.49 -19.36
C ARG A 102 -39.63 -29.85 -20.27
N ASN A 103 -40.69 -29.02 -20.28
CA ASN A 103 -41.84 -29.22 -21.17
C ASN A 103 -41.49 -29.07 -22.65
N ARG A 104 -40.58 -28.16 -23.02
CA ARG A 104 -40.10 -28.04 -24.41
C ARG A 104 -39.34 -29.28 -24.91
N ARG A 105 -38.65 -30.01 -24.02
CA ARG A 105 -37.92 -31.24 -24.38
C ARG A 105 -38.81 -32.47 -24.53
N GLN A 106 -40.04 -32.45 -24.02
CA GLN A 106 -41.00 -33.54 -24.13
C GLN A 106 -41.88 -33.44 -25.39
N LYS A 107 -41.72 -32.37 -26.19
CA LYS A 107 -42.53 -32.07 -27.37
C LYS A 107 -41.84 -32.45 -28.70
N TYR A 108 -40.71 -33.14 -28.61
CA TYR A 108 -39.98 -33.77 -29.73
C TYR A 108 -39.75 -35.24 -29.36
#